data_AF-A0A2S9FPA3-F1
#
_entry.id   AF-A0A2S9FPA3-F1
#
_cell.length_a   1.000
_cell.length_b   1.000
_cell.length_c   1.000
_cell.angle_alpha   90.00
_cell.angle_beta   90.00
_cell.angle_gamma   90.00
#
_symmetry.space_group_name_H-M   'P 1'
#
loop_
_entity.id
_entity.type
_entity.pdbx_description
1 polymer ?
#
loop_
_entity_poly.entity_id
_entity_poly.type
_entity_poly.pdbx_seq_one_letter_code
_entity_poly.pdbx_strand_id
1 'polypeptide(L)'
;QVKRVTLELGGKSANIIFDDCDLERAAATAPYGVFDNSGQDCCARSRILVQRSVFDKFMELLEPAVKGVVVGDPSAESTEMGPLVSKAHWTSVASYVPDDAPIAFRGDAPTGPG
;
A
#
# COMPACT_ATOMS: atom_id res chain seq x y z
N GLN A 1 15.74 -13.81 38.38
CA GLN A 1 14.31 -13.84 37.99
C GLN A 1 14.24 -13.42 36.52
N VAL A 2 13.59 -14.19 35.64
CA VAL A 2 13.41 -13.81 34.23
C VAL A 2 12.02 -13.19 34.06
N LYS A 3 11.94 -12.05 33.36
CA LYS A 3 10.67 -11.35 33.13
C LYS A 3 9.90 -11.98 31.97
N ARG A 4 8.57 -12.04 32.09
CA ARG A 4 7.68 -12.37 30.97
C ARG A 4 7.60 -11.20 30.00
N VAL A 5 7.56 -11.49 28.70
CA VAL A 5 7.42 -10.50 27.63
C VAL A 5 6.31 -10.90 26.64
N THR A 6 5.70 -9.91 26.01
CA THR A 6 4.83 -10.03 24.84
C THR A 6 5.27 -8.98 23.82
N LEU A 7 5.31 -9.31 22.53
CA LEU A 7 5.86 -8.45 21.47
C LEU A 7 4.99 -8.54 20.22
N GLU A 8 4.69 -7.39 19.62
CA GLU A 8 4.05 -7.26 18.31
C GLU A 8 5.04 -6.54 17.38
N LEU A 9 5.50 -7.23 16.33
CA LEU A 9 6.73 -6.86 15.59
C LEU A 9 6.48 -6.57 14.10
N GLY A 10 5.25 -6.21 13.76
CA GLY A 10 4.84 -5.96 12.37
C GLY A 10 4.57 -7.25 11.59
N GLY A 11 4.32 -7.09 10.28
CA GLY A 11 3.96 -8.21 9.41
C GLY A 11 4.14 -7.93 7.93
N LYS A 12 4.11 -9.00 7.13
CA LYS A 12 3.98 -8.97 5.67
C LYS A 12 2.61 -9.54 5.27
N SER A 13 1.56 -8.90 5.77
CA SER A 13 0.19 -9.40 5.67
C SER A 13 -0.25 -9.55 4.21
N ALA A 14 -0.96 -10.64 3.94
CA ALA A 14 -1.45 -10.96 2.60
C ALA A 14 -2.89 -10.48 2.39
N ASN A 15 -3.19 -10.01 1.17
CA ASN A 15 -4.54 -9.88 0.64
C ASN A 15 -4.71 -10.93 -0.47
N ILE A 16 -5.59 -11.91 -0.28
CA ILE A 16 -5.69 -13.07 -1.18
C ILE A 16 -6.98 -12.96 -2.01
N ILE A 17 -6.84 -12.92 -3.33
CA ILE A 17 -7.92 -12.68 -4.29
C ILE A 17 -8.17 -13.97 -5.07
N PHE A 18 -9.37 -14.55 -4.90
CA PHE A 18 -9.84 -15.70 -5.66
C PHE A 18 -10.79 -15.26 -6.79
N ASP A 19 -10.99 -16.14 -7.77
CA ASP A 19 -11.84 -15.88 -8.92
C ASP A 19 -13.34 -15.89 -8.63
N ASP A 20 -13.74 -16.39 -7.46
CA ASP A 20 -15.11 -16.39 -6.96
C ASP A 20 -15.45 -15.16 -6.10
N CYS A 21 -14.52 -14.22 -5.95
CA CYS A 21 -14.73 -12.97 -5.23
C CYS A 21 -15.29 -11.86 -6.13
N ASP A 22 -15.83 -10.82 -5.50
CA ASP A 22 -16.15 -9.55 -6.16
C ASP A 22 -14.85 -8.81 -6.50
N LEU A 23 -14.37 -8.96 -7.74
CA LEU A 23 -13.08 -8.44 -8.20
C LEU A 23 -13.05 -6.91 -8.24
N GLU A 24 -14.14 -6.28 -8.67
CA GLU A 24 -14.28 -4.84 -8.73
C GLU A 24 -14.14 -4.23 -7.33
N ARG A 25 -14.86 -4.78 -6.34
CA ARG A 25 -14.74 -4.35 -4.95
C ARG A 25 -13.37 -4.68 -4.36
N ALA A 26 -12.80 -5.84 -4.67
CA ALA A 26 -11.49 -6.23 -4.20
C ALA A 26 -10.40 -5.26 -4.70
N ALA A 27 -10.42 -4.92 -5.99
CA ALA A 27 -9.48 -3.98 -6.60
C ALA A 27 -9.67 -2.55 -6.09
N ALA A 28 -10.92 -2.09 -5.94
CA ALA A 28 -11.23 -0.74 -5.45
C ALA A 28 -10.80 -0.52 -3.99
N THR A 29 -10.85 -1.56 -3.15
CA THR A 29 -10.52 -1.46 -1.71
C THR A 29 -9.07 -1.82 -1.38
N ALA A 30 -8.38 -2.55 -2.27
CA ALA A 30 -7.00 -2.96 -2.06
C ALA A 30 -6.02 -1.81 -1.78
N PRO A 31 -6.09 -0.63 -2.44
CA PRO A 31 -5.22 0.51 -2.14
C PRO A 31 -5.31 0.95 -0.68
N TYR A 32 -6.51 1.13 -0.11
CA TYR A 32 -6.68 1.48 1.30
C TYR A 32 -6.26 0.36 2.26
N GLY A 33 -6.12 -0.87 1.76
CA GLY A 33 -5.54 -1.95 2.54
C GLY A 33 -4.03 -1.85 2.78
N VAL A 34 -3.34 -0.98 2.03
CA VAL A 34 -1.89 -0.82 2.09
C VAL A 34 -1.42 0.63 2.16
N PHE A 35 -2.20 1.61 1.68
CA PHE A 35 -1.81 3.02 1.65
C PHE A 35 -2.42 3.85 2.77
N ASP A 36 -3.37 3.31 3.53
CA ASP A 36 -3.82 3.95 4.77
C ASP A 36 -2.63 4.18 5.71
N ASN A 37 -2.58 5.34 6.37
CA ASN A 37 -1.42 5.85 7.10
C ASN A 37 -0.08 5.76 6.30
N SER A 38 -0.17 5.90 4.98
CA SER A 38 0.95 5.76 4.04
C SER A 38 1.66 4.40 4.14
N GLY A 39 0.90 3.36 4.51
CA GLY A 39 1.37 2.00 4.71
C GLY A 39 2.16 1.76 6.00
N GLN A 40 2.19 2.73 6.90
CA GLN A 40 2.84 2.64 8.21
C GLN A 40 1.90 1.98 9.22
N ASP A 41 1.40 0.79 8.89
CA ASP A 41 0.54 -0.05 9.73
C ASP A 41 1.15 -1.46 9.84
N CYS A 42 1.23 -1.98 11.07
CA CYS A 42 1.69 -3.34 11.36
C CYS A 42 0.87 -4.42 10.63
N CYS A 43 -0.40 -4.14 10.32
CA CYS A 43 -1.31 -5.02 9.63
C CYS A 43 -1.47 -4.70 8.14
N ALA A 44 -0.70 -3.75 7.59
CA ALA A 44 -0.79 -3.34 6.19
C ALA A 44 -0.70 -4.56 5.25
N ARG A 45 -1.67 -4.67 4.34
CA ARG A 45 -1.81 -5.79 3.39
C ARG A 45 -0.88 -5.62 2.20
N SER A 46 0.41 -5.48 2.49
CA SER A 46 1.47 -5.14 1.53
C SER A 46 1.87 -6.25 0.55
N ARG A 47 1.12 -7.36 0.51
CA ARG A 47 1.30 -8.47 -0.42
C ARG A 47 -0.05 -8.94 -0.96
N ILE A 48 -0.36 -8.61 -2.21
CA ILE A 48 -1.56 -9.11 -2.87
C ILE A 48 -1.21 -10.41 -3.61
N LEU A 49 -1.98 -11.48 -3.37
CA LEU A 49 -1.85 -12.77 -4.04
C LEU A 49 -3.13 -13.02 -4.82
N VAL A 50 -3.04 -13.10 -6.16
CA VAL A 50 -4.20 -13.21 -7.03
C VAL A 50 -4.21 -14.56 -7.71
N GLN A 51 -5.37 -15.22 -7.75
CA GLN A 51 -5.56 -16.46 -8.48
C GLN A 51 -5.33 -16.24 -9.97
N ARG A 52 -4.57 -17.15 -10.59
CA ARG A 52 -4.08 -17.02 -11.95
C ARG A 52 -5.17 -16.74 -13.00
N SER A 53 -6.36 -17.32 -12.84
CA SER A 53 -7.49 -17.17 -13.77
C SER A 53 -8.00 -15.72 -13.89
N VAL A 54 -7.77 -14.89 -12.86
CA VAL A 54 -8.29 -13.51 -12.78
C VAL A 54 -7.20 -12.46 -12.64
N PHE A 55 -5.92 -12.85 -12.77
CA PHE A 55 -4.78 -11.95 -12.57
C PHE A 55 -4.85 -10.70 -13.46
N ASP A 56 -4.95 -10.88 -14.78
CA ASP A 56 -4.96 -9.76 -15.72
C ASP A 56 -6.17 -8.85 -15.47
N LYS A 57 -7.34 -9.44 -15.23
CA LYS A 57 -8.56 -8.68 -14.96
C LYS A 57 -8.47 -7.86 -13.67
N PHE A 58 -7.90 -8.45 -12.61
CA PHE A 58 -7.68 -7.74 -11.36
C PHE A 58 -6.66 -6.60 -11.54
N MET A 59 -5.60 -6.80 -12.32
CA MET A 59 -4.61 -5.76 -12.61
C MET A 59 -5.21 -4.57 -13.37
N GLU A 60 -6.08 -4.83 -14.37
CA GLU A 60 -6.82 -3.78 -15.09
C GLU A 60 -7.67 -2.92 -14.15
N LEU A 61 -8.26 -3.52 -13.12
CA LEU A 61 -9.10 -2.82 -12.14
C LEU A 61 -8.25 -2.12 -11.06
N LEU A 62 -7.13 -2.72 -10.65
CA LEU A 62 -6.29 -2.22 -9.57
C LEU A 62 -5.50 -0.99 -9.98
N GLU A 63 -4.95 -0.95 -11.20
CA GLU A 63 -4.15 0.19 -11.67
C GLU A 63 -4.87 1.55 -11.53
N PRO A 64 -6.11 1.74 -12.05
CA PRO A 64 -6.82 3.01 -11.89
C PRO A 64 -7.19 3.28 -10.43
N ALA A 65 -7.49 2.25 -9.63
CA ALA A 65 -7.77 2.42 -8.20
C ALA A 65 -6.55 2.95 -7.44
N VAL A 66 -5.35 2.45 -7.76
CA VAL A 66 -4.08 2.94 -7.17
C VAL A 66 -3.77 4.35 -7.63
N LYS A 67 -3.91 4.64 -8.94
CA LYS A 67 -3.67 5.99 -9.48
C LYS A 67 -4.68 7.02 -8.99
N GLY A 68 -5.86 6.58 -8.56
CA GLY A 68 -6.91 7.45 -8.03
C GLY A 68 -6.70 7.95 -6.61
N VAL A 69 -5.76 7.36 -5.85
CA VAL A 69 -5.50 7.76 -4.46
C VAL A 69 -4.92 9.18 -4.41
N VAL A 70 -5.62 10.08 -3.73
CA VAL A 70 -5.21 11.49 -3.59
C VAL A 70 -4.14 11.63 -2.50
N VAL A 71 -2.87 11.66 -2.94
CA VAL A 71 -1.72 11.94 -2.08
C VAL A 71 -1.53 13.45 -1.91
N GLY A 72 -1.48 13.96 -0.68
CA GLY A 72 -1.44 15.41 -0.47
C GLY A 72 -1.19 15.87 0.97
N ASP A 73 -1.44 17.17 1.20
CA ASP A 73 -1.37 17.81 2.51
C ASP A 73 -2.42 17.18 3.46
N PRO A 74 -2.02 16.62 4.61
CA PRO A 74 -2.95 15.97 5.53
C PRO A 74 -4.00 16.91 6.15
N SER A 75 -3.87 18.24 5.99
CA SER A 75 -4.88 19.21 6.40
C SER A 75 -5.96 19.46 5.35
N ALA A 76 -5.77 19.01 4.11
CA ALA A 76 -6.77 19.13 3.05
C ALA A 76 -7.82 18.01 3.15
N GLU A 77 -9.11 18.38 3.08
CA GLU A 77 -10.23 17.44 3.15
C GLU A 77 -10.23 16.40 2.02
N SER A 78 -9.63 16.73 0.88
CA SER A 78 -9.52 15.82 -0.28
C SER A 78 -8.40 14.79 -0.16
N THR A 79 -7.51 14.90 0.83
CA THR A 79 -6.33 14.04 0.93
C THR A 79 -6.69 12.68 1.54
N GLU A 80 -6.28 11.63 0.84
CA GLU A 80 -6.50 10.25 1.25
C GLU A 80 -5.23 9.59 1.81
N MET A 81 -4.05 10.06 1.38
CA MET A 81 -2.76 9.58 1.85
C MET A 81 -1.81 10.76 2.14
N GLY A 82 -1.30 10.82 3.37
CA GLY A 82 -0.35 11.83 3.82
C GLY A 82 1.12 11.42 3.62
N PRO A 83 2.07 12.14 4.25
CA PRO A 83 3.48 11.83 4.16
C PRO A 83 3.89 10.63 5.04
N LEU A 84 5.09 10.12 4.78
CA LEU A 84 5.79 9.25 5.72
C LEU A 84 6.26 10.04 6.94
N VAL A 85 6.38 9.37 8.09
CA VAL A 85 6.60 10.01 9.40
C VAL A 85 7.91 10.80 9.52
N SER A 86 8.93 10.47 8.72
CA SER A 86 10.22 11.14 8.78
C SER A 86 11.00 10.98 7.49
N LYS A 87 11.96 11.90 7.26
CA LYS A 87 12.90 11.79 6.13
C LYS A 87 13.73 10.52 6.16
N ALA A 88 14.16 10.08 7.35
CA ALA A 88 14.92 8.84 7.49
C ALA A 88 14.08 7.61 7.09
N HIS A 89 12.81 7.56 7.50
CA HIS A 89 11.90 6.49 7.08
C HIS A 89 11.64 6.54 5.57
N TRP A 90 11.40 7.73 5.01
CA TRP A 90 11.27 7.94 3.58
C TRP A 90 12.49 7.43 2.80
N THR A 91 13.72 7.73 3.25
CA THR A 91 14.95 7.23 2.61
C THR A 91 15.02 5.70 2.64
N SER A 92 14.63 5.07 3.75
CA SER A 92 14.58 3.61 3.84
C SER A 92 13.53 3.03 2.88
N VAL A 93 12.31 3.59 2.83
CA VAL A 93 11.26 3.14 1.91
C VAL A 93 11.70 3.30 0.45
N ALA A 94 12.25 4.46 0.08
CA ALA A 94 12.75 4.73 -1.26
C ALA A 94 13.85 3.74 -1.69
N SER A 95 14.68 3.26 -0.75
CA SER A 95 15.72 2.26 -1.07
C SER A 95 15.17 0.90 -1.53
N TYR A 96 13.92 0.56 -1.22
CA TYR A 96 13.29 -0.68 -1.69
C TYR A 96 12.77 -0.58 -3.14
N VAL A 97 12.68 0.64 -3.70
CA VAL A 97 12.12 0.89 -5.04
C VAL A 97 13.12 1.70 -5.86
N PRO A 98 14.31 1.15 -6.19
CA PRO A 98 15.28 1.83 -7.04
C PRO A 98 14.71 2.13 -8.43
N ASP A 99 15.41 2.95 -9.21
CA ASP A 99 14.96 3.40 -10.53
C ASP A 99 14.70 2.25 -11.53
N ASP A 100 15.39 1.12 -11.37
CA ASP A 100 15.27 -0.08 -12.19
C ASP A 100 14.32 -1.14 -11.59
N ALA A 101 13.63 -0.82 -10.49
CA ALA A 101 12.68 -1.75 -9.89
C ALA A 101 11.59 -2.15 -10.90
N PRO A 102 11.18 -3.44 -10.93
CA PRO A 102 10.09 -3.88 -11.80
C PRO A 102 8.76 -3.32 -11.28
N ILE A 103 8.35 -2.19 -11.84
CA ILE A 103 7.16 -1.45 -11.45
C ILE A 103 6.05 -1.73 -12.46
N ALA A 104 4.93 -2.28 -11.99
CA ALA A 104 3.73 -2.45 -12.81
C ALA A 104 3.06 -1.10 -13.11
N PHE A 105 2.89 -0.27 -12.08
CA PHE A 105 2.37 1.09 -12.17
C PHE A 105 2.86 1.92 -10.98
N ARG A 106 2.91 3.25 -11.16
CA ARG A 106 3.34 4.23 -10.16
C ARG A 106 2.28 5.34 -10.09
N GLY A 107 1.90 5.73 -8.88
CA GLY A 107 1.08 6.93 -8.64
C GLY A 107 1.93 8.19 -8.60
N ASP A 108 1.30 9.33 -8.33
CA ASP A 108 1.99 10.61 -8.18
C ASP A 108 2.20 10.97 -6.71
N ALA A 109 3.21 11.80 -6.45
CA ALA A 109 3.46 12.36 -5.13
C ALA A 109 3.71 13.87 -5.27
N PRO A 110 3.15 14.70 -4.37
CA PRO A 110 3.36 16.14 -4.40
C PRO A 110 4.83 16.50 -4.16
N THR A 111 5.23 17.66 -4.69
CA THR A 111 6.54 18.25 -4.38
C THR A 111 6.43 19.04 -3.07
N GLY A 112 7.35 18.82 -2.12
CA GLY A 112 7.28 19.48 -0.82
C GLY A 112 8.20 18.86 0.23
N PRO A 113 8.23 19.43 1.45
CA PRO A 113 9.05 18.92 2.55
C PRO A 113 8.59 17.56 3.09
N GLY A 114 7.38 17.14 2.73
CA GLY A 114 6.66 15.99 3.28
C GLY A 114 5.19 16.35 3.27
#